data_AF-A0A167PEM9-F1
#
_entry.id   AF-A0A167PEM9-F1
#
_cell.length_a   1.000
_cell.length_b   1.000
_cell.length_c   1.000
_cell.angle_alpha   90.00
_cell.angle_beta   90.00
_cell.angle_gamma   90.00
#
_symmetry.space_group_name_H-M   'P 1'
#
loop_
_entity.id
_entity.type
_entity.pdbx_description
1 polymer ?
#
loop_
_entity_poly.entity_id
_entity_poly.type
_entity_poly.pdbx_seq_one_letter_code
_entity_poly.pdbx_strand_id
1 'polypeptide(L)'
;MDSKLTSRLDLLADNTLSIIFERNKLKDLKLNYEKYEATINKNLAKLKEGIKTLEQQLSAEEETGATNTNDDEDKLVQIQVKLNKLEVLLGGDEASARDILLGNKRGKTVRFSSPHMEVDPSDLENGQILQLQQRVIQDQDDDLDQLSLVIGRHRELGLLIGDELESHAQLIDETEIMVDRTDARLRKAKKKLDYVGRKVKDNSK
;
A
#
# COMPACT_ATOMS: atom_id res chain seq x y z
N MET A 1 -19.73 -13.48 21.03
CA MET A 1 -19.55 -13.21 19.58
C MET A 1 -19.19 -14.48 18.81
N ASP A 2 -19.57 -14.58 17.54
CA ASP A 2 -19.09 -15.68 16.67
C ASP A 2 -17.64 -15.43 16.21
N SER A 3 -16.68 -16.00 16.95
CA SER A 3 -15.26 -15.93 16.64
C SER A 3 -14.89 -16.45 15.24
N LYS A 4 -15.73 -17.28 14.60
CA LYS A 4 -15.47 -17.74 13.22
C LYS A 4 -15.86 -16.67 12.22
N LEU A 5 -16.89 -15.88 12.51
CA LEU A 5 -17.33 -14.78 11.68
C LEU A 5 -16.32 -13.63 11.73
N THR A 6 -15.75 -13.32 12.90
CA THR A 6 -14.68 -12.31 13.03
C THR A 6 -13.44 -12.69 12.23
N SER A 7 -12.91 -13.90 12.38
CA SER A 7 -11.74 -14.37 11.61
C SER A 7 -12.01 -14.40 10.10
N ARG A 8 -13.24 -14.74 9.69
CA ARG A 8 -13.64 -14.72 8.27
C ARG A 8 -13.67 -13.29 7.71
N LEU A 9 -14.11 -12.32 8.49
CA LEU A 9 -14.14 -10.91 8.10
C LEU A 9 -12.73 -10.32 8.06
N ASP A 10 -11.84 -10.68 8.99
CA ASP A 10 -10.42 -10.31 8.92
C ASP A 10 -9.75 -10.81 7.64
N LEU A 11 -9.91 -12.10 7.31
CA LEU A 11 -9.39 -12.66 6.07
C LEU A 11 -9.99 -11.99 4.82
N LEU A 12 -11.29 -11.66 4.87
CA LEU A 12 -11.94 -10.94 3.77
C LEU A 12 -11.36 -9.51 3.63
N ALA A 13 -11.08 -8.83 4.75
CA ALA A 13 -10.46 -7.51 4.77
C ALA A 13 -9.04 -7.53 4.19
N ASP A 14 -8.21 -8.51 4.57
CA ASP A 14 -6.86 -8.67 4.04
C ASP A 14 -6.86 -8.99 2.54
N ASN A 15 -7.78 -9.86 2.09
CA ASN A 15 -7.97 -10.13 0.67
C ASN A 15 -8.43 -8.87 -0.09
N THR A 16 -9.33 -8.06 0.47
CA THR A 16 -9.71 -6.78 -0.16
C THR A 16 -8.56 -5.79 -0.23
N LEU A 17 -7.68 -5.76 0.78
CA LEU A 17 -6.49 -4.93 0.77
C LEU A 17 -5.58 -5.29 -0.41
N SER A 18 -5.32 -6.58 -0.60
CA SER A 18 -4.51 -7.08 -1.72
C SER A 18 -5.10 -6.68 -3.07
N ILE A 19 -6.42 -6.84 -3.24
CA ILE A 19 -7.13 -6.50 -4.49
C ILE A 19 -7.11 -4.99 -4.74
N ILE A 20 -7.19 -4.15 -3.69
CA ILE A 20 -7.06 -2.69 -3.80
C ILE A 20 -5.65 -2.30 -4.26
N PHE A 21 -4.60 -2.93 -3.72
CA PHE A 21 -3.23 -2.68 -4.17
C PHE A 21 -3.01 -3.06 -5.64
N GLU A 22 -3.53 -4.22 -6.07
CA GLU A 22 -3.48 -4.62 -7.47
C GLU A 22 -4.26 -3.67 -8.37
N ARG A 23 -5.45 -3.22 -7.96
CA ARG A 23 -6.24 -2.20 -8.66
C ARG A 23 -5.46 -0.91 -8.81
N ASN A 24 -4.83 -0.42 -7.74
CA ASN A 24 -4.07 0.83 -7.76
C ASN A 24 -2.84 0.72 -8.67
N LYS A 25 -2.11 -0.42 -8.64
CA LYS A 25 -1.03 -0.72 -9.58
C LYS A 25 -1.51 -0.71 -11.04
N LEU A 26 -2.67 -1.30 -11.33
CA LEU A 26 -3.26 -1.32 -12.68
C LEU A 26 -3.75 0.06 -13.13
N LYS A 27 -4.23 0.88 -12.19
CA LYS A 27 -4.60 2.29 -12.43
C LYS A 27 -3.37 3.11 -12.82
N ASP A 28 -2.24 2.94 -12.14
CA ASP A 28 -0.98 3.63 -12.45
C ASP A 28 -0.45 3.22 -13.84
N LEU A 29 -0.60 1.94 -14.17
CA LEU A 29 -0.26 1.38 -15.49
C LEU A 29 -1.30 1.70 -16.59
N LYS A 30 -2.35 2.46 -16.28
CA LYS A 30 -3.46 2.82 -17.19
C LYS A 30 -4.11 1.62 -17.89
N LEU A 31 -4.15 0.47 -17.22
CA LEU A 31 -4.77 -0.77 -17.72
C LEU A 31 -6.22 -0.90 -17.22
N ASN A 32 -7.01 -1.81 -17.80
CA ASN A 32 -8.39 -2.04 -17.35
C ASN A 32 -8.42 -2.61 -15.91
N TYR A 33 -9.08 -1.89 -15.01
CA TYR A 33 -9.25 -2.25 -13.60
C TYR A 33 -10.70 -2.46 -13.17
N GLU A 34 -11.66 -2.46 -14.09
CA GLU A 34 -13.11 -2.54 -13.79
C GLU A 34 -13.50 -3.84 -13.07
N LYS A 35 -12.84 -4.95 -13.43
CA LYS A 35 -13.06 -6.25 -12.78
C LYS A 35 -12.65 -6.22 -11.31
N TYR A 36 -11.53 -5.58 -11.00
CA TYR A 36 -11.02 -5.44 -9.64
C TYR A 36 -11.93 -4.52 -8.82
N GLU A 37 -12.39 -3.42 -9.40
CA GLU A 37 -13.32 -2.49 -8.75
C GLU A 37 -14.68 -3.14 -8.45
N ALA A 38 -15.22 -3.94 -9.37
CA ALA A 38 -16.44 -4.72 -9.13
C ALA A 38 -16.27 -5.76 -8.01
N THR A 39 -15.10 -6.40 -7.91
CA THR A 39 -14.81 -7.34 -6.81
C THR A 39 -14.61 -6.64 -5.47
N ILE A 40 -13.94 -5.48 -5.45
CA ILE A 40 -13.73 -4.67 -4.25
C ILE A 40 -15.08 -4.21 -3.69
N ASN A 41 -15.96 -3.68 -4.55
CA ASN A 41 -17.29 -3.21 -4.13
C ASN A 41 -18.15 -4.35 -3.55
N LYS A 42 -18.10 -5.54 -4.15
CA LYS A 42 -18.81 -6.73 -3.63
C LYS A 42 -18.25 -7.19 -2.29
N ASN A 43 -16.94 -7.16 -2.11
CA ASN A 43 -16.31 -7.60 -0.86
C ASN A 43 -16.48 -6.57 0.26
N LEU A 44 -16.42 -5.27 -0.05
CA LEU A 44 -16.75 -4.19 0.90
C LEU A 44 -18.21 -4.25 1.35
N ALA A 45 -19.15 -4.53 0.44
CA ALA A 45 -20.55 -4.72 0.81
C ALA A 45 -20.72 -5.88 1.82
N LYS A 46 -20.03 -7.01 1.58
CA LYS A 46 -20.03 -8.16 2.50
C LYS A 46 -19.36 -7.87 3.84
N LEU A 47 -18.28 -7.08 3.84
CA LEU A 47 -17.62 -6.63 5.08
C LEU A 47 -18.55 -5.74 5.90
N LYS A 48 -19.21 -4.76 5.27
CA LYS A 48 -20.18 -3.88 5.93
C LYS A 48 -21.37 -4.66 6.51
N GLU A 49 -21.91 -5.61 5.77
CA GLU A 49 -23.02 -6.45 6.23
C GLU A 49 -22.58 -7.36 7.40
N GLY A 50 -21.39 -7.97 7.31
CA GLY A 50 -20.87 -8.81 8.39
C GLY A 50 -20.50 -8.05 9.67
N ILE A 51 -19.97 -6.84 9.56
CA ILE A 51 -19.73 -5.96 10.71
C ILE A 51 -21.06 -5.58 11.37
N LYS A 52 -22.09 -5.25 10.59
CA LYS A 52 -23.43 -4.95 11.13
C LYS A 52 -24.03 -6.14 11.88
N THR A 53 -23.80 -7.38 11.43
CA THR A 53 -24.24 -8.58 12.16
C THR A 53 -23.45 -8.82 13.45
N LEU A 54 -22.15 -8.49 13.48
CA LEU A 54 -21.33 -8.56 14.69
C LEU A 54 -21.76 -7.50 15.71
N GLU A 55 -22.03 -6.27 15.26
CA GLU A 55 -22.57 -5.19 16.09
C GLU A 55 -23.90 -5.59 16.73
N GLN A 56 -24.80 -6.23 15.96
CA GLN A 56 -26.08 -6.74 16.48
C GLN A 56 -25.90 -7.90 17.47
N GLN A 57 -24.89 -8.76 17.28
CA GLN A 57 -24.57 -9.86 18.18
C GLN A 57 -23.96 -9.36 19.50
N LEU A 58 -23.04 -8.39 19.43
CA LEU A 58 -22.47 -7.72 20.61
C LEU A 58 -23.54 -6.98 21.40
N SER A 59 -24.42 -6.22 20.74
CA SER A 59 -25.52 -5.52 21.40
C SER A 59 -26.50 -6.47 22.11
N ALA A 60 -26.76 -7.65 21.54
CA ALA A 60 -27.58 -8.68 22.18
C ALA A 60 -26.86 -9.37 23.36
N GLU A 61 -25.53 -9.51 23.28
CA GLU A 61 -24.72 -10.08 24.36
C GLU A 61 -24.53 -9.11 25.55
N GLU A 62 -24.48 -7.80 25.29
CA GLU A 62 -24.47 -6.75 26.31
C GLU A 62 -25.77 -6.72 27.13
N GLU A 63 -26.94 -6.91 26.50
CA GLU A 63 -28.22 -7.02 27.21
C GLU A 63 -28.30 -8.26 28.13
N THR A 64 -27.49 -9.29 27.87
CA THR A 64 -27.44 -10.52 28.67
C THR A 64 -26.39 -10.51 29.80
N GLY A 65 -25.56 -9.46 29.91
CA GLY A 65 -24.64 -9.26 31.02
C GLY A 65 -23.40 -10.17 31.06
N ALA A 66 -22.83 -10.52 29.90
CA ALA A 66 -21.61 -11.33 29.83
C ALA A 66 -20.33 -10.51 30.16
N THR A 67 -19.38 -11.12 30.88
CA THR A 67 -18.21 -10.44 31.48
C THR A 67 -16.99 -10.27 30.56
N ASN A 68 -17.07 -10.67 29.28
CA ASN A 68 -15.93 -10.71 28.35
C ASN A 68 -16.11 -9.81 27.11
N THR A 69 -16.95 -8.76 27.19
CA THR A 69 -17.27 -7.89 26.03
C THR A 69 -16.06 -7.10 25.54
N ASN A 70 -15.18 -6.64 26.43
CA ASN A 70 -14.03 -5.79 26.07
C ASN A 70 -13.14 -6.39 24.96
N ASP A 71 -12.82 -7.69 25.01
CA ASP A 71 -11.96 -8.34 24.01
C ASP A 71 -12.66 -8.48 22.64
N ASP A 72 -13.98 -8.58 22.65
CA ASP A 72 -14.79 -8.70 21.44
C ASP A 72 -15.13 -7.32 20.84
N GLU A 73 -15.29 -6.31 21.70
CA GLU A 73 -15.33 -4.88 21.34
C GLU A 73 -14.01 -4.45 20.68
N ASP A 74 -12.86 -4.81 21.26
CA ASP A 74 -11.54 -4.46 20.71
C ASP A 74 -11.33 -5.07 19.31
N LYS A 75 -11.75 -6.33 19.08
CA LYS A 75 -11.69 -6.96 17.75
C LYS A 75 -12.62 -6.29 16.75
N LEU A 76 -13.82 -5.89 17.17
CA LEU A 76 -14.76 -5.17 16.32
C LEU A 76 -14.20 -3.80 15.91
N VAL A 77 -13.61 -3.06 16.86
CA VAL A 77 -12.94 -1.79 16.61
C VAL A 77 -11.77 -1.97 15.63
N GLN A 78 -10.97 -3.03 15.79
CA GLN A 78 -9.88 -3.32 14.85
C GLN A 78 -10.38 -3.56 13.42
N ILE A 79 -11.46 -4.34 13.25
CA ILE A 79 -12.05 -4.62 11.93
C ILE A 79 -12.65 -3.34 11.32
N GLN A 80 -13.31 -2.48 12.12
CA GLN A 80 -13.81 -1.19 11.68
C GLN A 80 -12.67 -0.24 11.25
N VAL A 81 -11.58 -0.17 12.01
CA VAL A 81 -10.38 0.63 11.66
C VAL A 81 -9.76 0.12 10.35
N LYS A 82 -9.67 -1.20 10.15
CA LYS A 82 -9.22 -1.79 8.89
C LYS A 82 -10.15 -1.43 7.73
N LEU A 83 -11.47 -1.44 7.93
CA LEU A 83 -12.44 -1.05 6.90
C LEU A 83 -12.30 0.42 6.51
N ASN A 84 -12.17 1.33 7.48
CA ASN A 84 -11.94 2.75 7.20
C ASN A 84 -10.67 2.97 6.39
N LYS A 85 -9.58 2.24 6.72
CA LYS A 85 -8.34 2.27 5.93
C LYS A 85 -8.55 1.79 4.49
N LEU A 86 -9.34 0.73 4.28
CA LEU A 86 -9.67 0.23 2.94
C LEU A 86 -10.50 1.23 2.14
N GLU A 87 -11.46 1.90 2.76
CA GLU A 87 -12.28 2.93 2.12
C GLU A 87 -11.45 4.15 1.69
N VAL A 88 -10.51 4.58 2.54
CA VAL A 88 -9.60 5.68 2.19
C VAL A 88 -8.64 5.28 1.06
N LEU A 89 -8.11 4.06 1.07
CA LEU A 89 -7.27 3.54 -0.02
C LEU A 89 -8.04 3.40 -1.35
N LEU A 90 -9.35 3.18 -1.29
CA LEU A 90 -10.22 3.12 -2.47
C LEU A 90 -10.60 4.51 -2.99
N GLY A 91 -10.83 5.46 -2.09
CA GLY A 91 -11.32 6.81 -2.37
C GLY A 91 -10.41 7.67 -3.24
N GLY A 92 -9.16 7.26 -3.47
CA GLY A 92 -8.27 7.92 -4.43
C GLY A 92 -7.85 9.34 -4.03
N ASP A 93 -8.20 9.78 -2.83
CA ASP A 93 -7.70 11.03 -2.27
C ASP A 93 -6.27 10.75 -1.78
N GLU A 94 -5.29 10.94 -2.68
CA GLU A 94 -3.86 10.73 -2.39
C GLU A 94 -3.42 11.45 -1.11
N ALA A 95 -4.08 12.58 -0.79
CA ALA A 95 -3.86 13.32 0.45
C ALA A 95 -4.22 12.48 1.68
N SER A 96 -5.37 11.80 1.68
CA SER A 96 -5.87 10.99 2.79
C SER A 96 -5.16 9.62 2.87
N ALA A 97 -4.83 9.02 1.71
CA ALA A 97 -4.02 7.81 1.65
C ALA A 97 -2.57 8.05 2.12
N ARG A 98 -1.97 9.20 1.79
CA ARG A 98 -0.67 9.63 2.34
C ARG A 98 -0.76 9.93 3.83
N ASP A 99 -1.82 10.58 4.30
CA ASP A 99 -2.02 10.89 5.73
C ASP A 99 -2.08 9.64 6.62
N ILE A 100 -2.73 8.57 6.12
CA ILE A 100 -2.81 7.27 6.82
C ILE A 100 -1.53 6.45 6.66
N LEU A 101 -0.87 6.48 5.48
CA LEU A 101 0.39 5.75 5.23
C LEU A 101 1.57 6.38 5.97
N LEU A 102 1.58 7.69 6.12
CA LEU A 102 2.57 8.47 6.88
C LEU A 102 2.25 8.50 8.38
N GLY A 103 1.13 7.88 8.80
CA GLY A 103 0.74 7.78 10.20
C GLY A 103 0.61 9.17 10.83
N ASN A 104 -0.42 9.92 10.44
CA ASN A 104 -0.76 11.18 11.09
C ASN A 104 -1.23 10.93 12.54
N LYS A 105 -0.27 10.76 13.44
CA LYS A 105 -0.46 11.17 14.82
C LYS A 105 -0.63 12.69 14.75
N ARG A 106 -1.85 13.16 14.99
CA ARG A 106 -2.15 14.58 15.18
C ARG A 106 -0.99 15.23 15.97
N GLY A 107 -0.24 16.09 15.30
CA GLY A 107 0.80 16.94 15.91
C GLY A 107 2.21 16.35 15.90
N LYS A 108 2.86 16.34 14.74
CA LYS A 108 4.25 16.83 14.54
C LYS A 108 4.56 16.62 13.06
N THR A 109 4.39 17.68 12.27
CA THR A 109 4.99 17.78 10.96
C THR A 109 6.47 17.46 11.13
N VAL A 110 6.99 16.40 10.48
CA VAL A 110 8.44 16.21 10.33
C VAL A 110 8.93 17.33 9.43
N ARG A 111 9.12 18.51 10.02
CA ARG A 111 9.82 19.64 9.44
C ARG A 111 11.29 19.38 9.72
N PHE A 112 12.06 19.19 8.65
CA PHE A 112 13.52 19.20 8.69
C PHE A 112 14.10 20.57 9.10
N SER A 113 13.24 21.57 9.36
CA SER A 113 13.62 22.76 10.12
C SER A 113 13.55 22.42 11.60
N SER A 114 14.73 22.24 12.20
CA SER A 114 14.99 22.25 13.65
C SER A 114 13.89 22.98 14.44
N PRO A 115 13.27 22.38 15.47
CA PRO A 115 12.40 23.10 16.38
C PRO A 115 13.27 24.02 17.23
N HIS A 116 13.78 25.10 16.65
CA HIS A 116 14.08 26.28 17.43
C HIS A 116 12.73 26.90 17.75
N MET A 117 12.14 26.37 18.83
CA MET A 117 10.93 26.89 19.44
C MET A 117 11.14 28.39 19.67
N GLU A 118 10.20 29.20 19.20
CA GLU A 118 10.14 30.67 19.33
C GLU A 118 9.96 31.09 20.81
N VAL A 119 10.83 30.63 21.70
CA VAL A 119 10.91 31.10 23.08
C VAL A 119 12.15 31.96 23.15
N ASP A 120 11.97 33.27 23.27
CA ASP A 120 13.09 34.20 23.46
C ASP A 120 13.82 33.78 24.75
N PRO A 121 15.09 33.32 24.67
CA PRO A 121 15.84 32.88 25.84
C PRO A 121 16.06 34.00 26.86
N SER A 122 15.75 35.24 26.49
CA SER A 122 15.78 36.42 27.36
C SER A 122 14.68 36.43 28.43
N ASP A 123 13.59 35.67 28.23
CA ASP A 123 12.40 35.67 29.11
C ASP A 123 12.37 34.49 30.12
N LEU A 124 13.38 33.60 30.10
CA LEU A 124 13.43 32.39 30.93
C LEU A 124 14.50 32.48 32.03
N GLU A 125 14.17 32.01 33.23
CA GLU A 125 15.14 31.82 34.32
C GLU A 125 16.13 30.68 33.95
N ASN A 126 17.42 30.82 34.26
CA ASN A 126 18.47 29.84 33.88
C ASN A 126 18.13 28.37 34.20
N GLY A 127 17.43 28.11 35.31
CA GLY A 127 16.95 26.77 35.66
C GLY A 127 15.88 26.23 34.71
N GLN A 128 15.00 27.09 34.22
CA GLN A 128 13.96 26.75 33.24
C GLN A 128 14.56 26.56 31.84
N ILE A 129 15.61 27.32 31.49
CA ILE A 129 16.39 27.14 30.26
C ILE A 129 17.05 25.76 30.23
N LEU A 130 17.68 25.33 31.34
CA LEU A 130 18.31 24.01 31.42
C LEU A 130 17.30 22.86 31.29
N GLN A 131 16.14 22.99 31.94
CA GLN A 131 15.07 21.99 31.80
C GLN A 131 14.53 21.93 30.36
N LEU A 132 14.37 23.08 29.71
CA LEU A 132 13.98 23.14 28.31
C LEU A 132 15.03 22.50 27.39
N GLN A 133 16.32 22.84 27.58
CA GLN A 133 17.41 22.25 26.81
C GLN A 133 17.49 20.73 26.97
N GLN A 134 17.32 20.22 28.19
CA GLN A 134 17.32 18.77 28.42
C GLN A 134 16.16 18.06 27.70
N ARG A 135 14.97 18.67 27.67
CA ARG A 135 13.84 18.17 26.90
C ARG A 135 14.12 18.21 25.40
N VAL A 136 14.69 19.30 24.89
CA VAL A 136 15.02 19.45 23.46
C VAL A 136 16.05 18.41 23.02
N ILE A 137 17.08 18.16 23.84
CA ILE A 137 18.09 17.13 23.54
C ILE A 137 17.44 15.75 23.51
N GLN A 138 16.55 15.46 24.46
CA GLN A 138 15.86 14.17 24.51
C GLN A 138 14.93 13.96 23.30
N ASP A 139 14.17 14.99 22.91
CA ASP A 139 13.35 14.95 21.69
C ASP A 139 14.21 14.74 20.43
N GLN A 140 15.42 15.32 20.38
CA GLN A 140 16.35 15.15 19.26
C GLN A 140 16.93 13.74 19.20
N ASP A 141 17.30 13.16 20.35
CA ASP A 141 17.79 11.77 20.40
C ASP A 141 16.71 10.79 19.92
N ASP A 142 15.46 10.99 20.35
CA ASP A 142 14.31 10.19 19.89
C ASP A 142 14.10 10.33 18.36
N ASP A 143 14.29 11.53 17.81
CA ASP A 143 14.20 11.78 16.37
C ASP A 143 15.36 11.11 15.60
N LEU A 144 16.58 11.08 16.17
CA LEU A 144 17.74 10.40 15.58
C LEU A 144 17.56 8.88 15.54
N ASP A 145 16.97 8.28 16.58
CA ASP A 145 16.65 6.86 16.61
C ASP A 145 15.63 6.49 15.52
N GLN A 146 14.61 7.33 15.32
CA GLN A 146 13.65 7.15 14.23
C GLN A 146 14.31 7.28 12.86
N LEU A 147 15.19 8.28 12.69
CA LEU A 147 15.92 8.46 11.44
C LEU A 147 16.83 7.25 11.15
N SER A 148 17.50 6.71 12.16
CA SER A 148 18.33 5.51 12.05
C SER A 148 17.53 4.30 11.56
N LEU A 149 16.34 4.07 12.13
CA LEU A 149 15.42 3.02 11.68
C LEU A 149 14.99 3.21 10.22
N VAL A 150 14.64 4.45 9.84
CA VAL A 150 14.24 4.78 8.46
C VAL A 150 15.40 4.57 7.49
N ILE A 151 16.62 4.96 7.84
CA ILE A 151 17.82 4.74 7.03
C ILE A 151 18.10 3.25 6.86
N GLY A 152 17.94 2.46 7.93
CA GLY A 152 18.09 1.00 7.88
C GLY A 152 17.12 0.38 6.86
N ARG A 153 15.84 0.73 6.95
CA ARG A 153 14.82 0.29 5.99
C ARG A 153 15.07 0.80 4.57
N HIS A 154 15.52 2.05 4.42
CA HIS A 154 15.83 2.63 3.12
C HIS A 154 16.99 1.90 2.44
N ARG A 155 18.02 1.53 3.21
CA ARG A 155 19.12 0.69 2.74
C ARG A 155 18.63 -0.67 2.27
N GLU A 156 17.78 -1.33 3.04
CA GLU A 156 17.18 -2.62 2.66
C GLU A 156 16.38 -2.52 1.36
N LEU A 157 15.54 -1.49 1.22
CA LEU A 157 14.83 -1.20 -0.01
C LEU A 157 15.78 -0.93 -1.18
N GLY A 158 16.88 -0.21 -0.94
CA GLY A 158 17.91 0.05 -1.96
C GLY A 158 18.59 -1.23 -2.46
N LEU A 159 18.84 -2.19 -1.57
CA LEU A 159 19.37 -3.50 -1.95
C LEU A 159 18.36 -4.28 -2.79
N LEU A 160 17.09 -4.35 -2.36
CA LEU A 160 16.03 -5.02 -3.11
C LEU A 160 15.79 -4.40 -4.48
N ILE A 161 15.84 -3.06 -4.58
CA ILE A 161 15.76 -2.35 -5.87
C ILE A 161 16.96 -2.72 -6.73
N GLY A 162 18.16 -2.80 -6.16
CA GLY A 162 19.36 -3.24 -6.86
C GLY A 162 19.19 -4.64 -7.47
N ASP A 163 18.74 -5.60 -6.66
CA ASP A 163 18.51 -6.98 -7.08
C ASP A 163 17.42 -7.07 -8.17
N GLU A 164 16.33 -6.31 -8.04
CA GLU A 164 15.25 -6.26 -9.03
C GLU A 164 15.72 -5.60 -10.34
N LEU A 165 16.55 -4.56 -10.26
CA LEU A 165 17.15 -3.94 -11.46
C LEU A 165 18.11 -4.88 -12.18
N GLU A 166 18.90 -5.68 -11.44
CA GLU A 166 19.76 -6.70 -12.03
C GLU A 166 18.93 -7.82 -12.70
N SER A 167 17.87 -8.27 -12.05
CA SER A 167 16.89 -9.21 -12.63
C SER A 167 16.25 -8.63 -13.90
N HIS A 168 15.83 -7.36 -13.87
CA HIS A 168 15.29 -6.68 -15.05
C HIS A 168 16.31 -6.54 -16.18
N ALA A 169 17.58 -6.29 -15.88
CA ALA A 169 18.64 -6.25 -16.89
C ALA A 169 18.77 -7.61 -17.60
N GLN A 170 18.77 -8.71 -16.83
CA GLN A 170 18.81 -10.06 -17.39
C GLN A 170 17.58 -10.36 -18.27
N LEU A 171 16.39 -9.94 -17.82
CA LEU A 171 15.16 -10.09 -18.61
C LEU A 171 15.22 -9.27 -19.90
N ILE A 172 15.77 -8.06 -19.87
CA ILE A 172 15.93 -7.23 -21.06
C ILE A 172 16.83 -7.92 -22.08
N ASP A 173 17.97 -8.46 -21.65
CA ASP A 173 18.89 -9.21 -22.52
C ASP A 173 18.20 -10.44 -23.14
N GLU A 174 17.41 -11.18 -22.37
CA GLU A 174 16.63 -12.31 -22.90
C GLU A 174 15.58 -11.85 -23.92
N THR A 175 14.90 -10.74 -23.64
CA THR A 175 13.92 -10.17 -24.56
C THR A 175 14.57 -9.71 -25.87
N GLU A 176 15.78 -9.15 -25.83
CA GLU A 176 16.54 -8.79 -27.03
C GLU A 176 16.83 -10.02 -27.90
N ILE A 177 17.31 -11.12 -27.28
CA ILE A 177 17.54 -12.39 -27.98
C ILE A 177 16.24 -12.93 -28.60
N MET A 178 15.11 -12.82 -27.90
CA MET A 178 13.81 -13.23 -28.44
C MET A 178 13.39 -12.36 -29.63
N VAL A 179 13.58 -11.04 -29.54
CA VAL A 179 13.30 -10.10 -30.63
C VAL A 179 14.11 -10.46 -31.87
N ASP A 180 15.42 -10.68 -31.72
CA ASP A 180 16.30 -11.09 -32.84
C ASP A 180 15.84 -12.40 -33.50
N ARG A 181 15.44 -13.39 -32.70
CA ARG A 181 14.88 -14.64 -33.23
C ARG A 181 13.57 -14.40 -33.99
N THR A 182 12.72 -13.50 -33.50
CA THR A 182 11.48 -13.15 -34.19
C THR A 182 11.73 -12.37 -35.49
N ASP A 183 12.69 -11.44 -35.53
CA ASP A 183 13.09 -10.74 -36.75
C ASP A 183 13.63 -11.72 -37.80
N ALA A 184 14.50 -12.66 -37.40
CA ALA A 184 15.02 -13.68 -38.29
C ALA A 184 13.91 -14.57 -38.88
N ARG A 185 12.89 -14.92 -38.08
CA ARG A 185 11.71 -15.67 -38.54
C ARG A 185 10.84 -14.84 -39.49
N LEU A 186 10.59 -13.57 -39.17
CA LEU A 186 9.84 -12.64 -40.02
C LEU A 186 10.53 -12.43 -41.37
N ARG A 187 11.85 -12.24 -41.39
CA ARG A 187 12.63 -12.16 -42.65
C ARG A 187 12.49 -13.41 -43.51
N LYS A 188 12.53 -14.61 -42.90
CA LYS A 188 12.31 -15.87 -43.62
C LYS A 188 10.87 -15.98 -44.15
N ALA A 189 9.87 -15.61 -43.34
CA ALA A 189 8.47 -15.60 -43.75
C ALA A 189 8.24 -14.62 -44.91
N LYS A 190 8.81 -13.41 -44.84
CA LYS A 190 8.78 -12.40 -45.90
C LYS A 190 9.38 -12.94 -47.20
N LYS A 191 10.57 -13.56 -47.17
CA LYS A 191 11.18 -14.18 -48.35
C LYS A 191 10.30 -15.26 -48.98
N LYS A 192 9.63 -16.08 -48.16
CA LYS A 192 8.68 -17.09 -48.66
C LYS A 192 7.45 -16.44 -49.31
N LEU A 193 6.89 -15.40 -48.71
CA LEU A 193 5.80 -14.61 -49.29
C LEU A 193 6.21 -13.98 -50.63
N ASP A 194 7.39 -13.36 -50.71
CA ASP A 194 7.90 -12.76 -51.95
C ASP A 194 8.11 -13.80 -53.07
N TYR A 195 8.52 -15.03 -52.71
CA TYR A 195 8.64 -16.13 -53.66
C TYR A 195 7.28 -16.62 -54.17
N VAL A 196 6.32 -16.82 -53.25
CA VAL A 196 4.95 -17.22 -53.61
C VAL A 196 4.29 -16.14 -54.47
N GLY A 197 4.41 -14.87 -54.10
CA GLY A 197 3.87 -13.75 -54.87
C GLY A 197 4.44 -13.69 -56.29
N ARG A 198 5.74 -13.95 -56.46
CA ARG A 198 6.36 -14.08 -57.79
C ARG A 198 5.80 -15.27 -58.58
N LYS A 199 5.72 -16.45 -57.98
CA LYS A 199 5.17 -17.65 -58.64
C LYS A 199 3.71 -17.50 -59.05
N VAL A 200 2.89 -16.87 -58.23
CA VAL A 200 1.49 -16.56 -58.57
C VAL A 200 1.43 -15.60 -59.76
N LYS A 201 2.28 -14.56 -59.78
CA LYS A 201 2.35 -13.61 -60.89
C LYS A 201 2.80 -14.27 -62.20
N ASP A 202 3.76 -15.18 -62.14
CA ASP A 202 4.26 -15.92 -63.30
C ASP A 202 3.20 -16.89 -63.86
N ASN A 203 2.39 -17.52 -63.01
CA ASN A 203 1.27 -18.38 -63.42
C ASN A 203 0.02 -17.61 -63.93
N SER A 204 -0.07 -16.31 -63.65
CA SER A 204 -1.19 -15.46 -64.07
C SER A 204 -0.99 -14.83 -65.45
N LYS A 205 0.13 -15.10 -66.12
CA LYS A 205 0.43 -14.69 -67.49
C LYS A 205 0.30 -15.88 -68.43
#